data_AF-A0A377JLA7-F1
#
_entry.id   AF-A0A377JLA7-F1
#
_cell.length_a   1.000
_cell.length_b   1.000
_cell.length_c   1.000
_cell.angle_alpha   90.00
_cell.angle_beta   90.00
_cell.angle_gamma   90.00
#
_symmetry.space_group_name_H-M   'P 1'
#
loop_
_entity.id
_entity.type
_entity.pdbx_description
1 polymer ?
#
loop_
_entity_poly.entity_id
_entity_poly.type
_entity_poly.pdbx_seq_one_letter_code
_entity_poly.pdbx_strand_id
1 'polypeptide(L)'
;MLTYGSVCSGIEAVSVAWSGMMSPVWFSEIEPFPCSVLAHHYPDVPNHGDMTMLPLKIINREIPAPDVLVGGTPCQAFSVAGLRNSLDDERGNLTLTLIHILEAIDYVRFIDRKQPCVLLWEKRSGFAIHQGQRIRTLSGWIGSRT
;
A
#
# COMPACT_ATOMS: atom_id res chain seq x y z
N MET A 1 1.38 0.07 -19.92
CA MET A 1 1.68 -1.11 -19.09
C MET A 1 1.17 -0.82 -17.68
N LEU A 2 0.61 -1.80 -16.97
CA LEU A 2 0.09 -1.56 -15.62
C LEU A 2 1.26 -1.32 -14.65
N THR A 3 1.07 -0.36 -13.76
CA THR A 3 2.06 0.07 -12.77
C THR A 3 1.62 -0.28 -11.37
N TYR A 4 2.57 -0.55 -10.48
CA TYR A 4 2.27 -0.74 -9.07
C TYR A 4 3.26 -0.03 -8.14
N GLY A 5 2.76 0.37 -6.98
CA GLY A 5 3.57 0.77 -5.83
C GLY A 5 3.50 -0.32 -4.77
N SER A 6 4.60 -0.56 -4.07
CA SER A 6 4.68 -1.57 -3.02
C SER A 6 5.11 -0.91 -1.71
N VAL A 7 4.39 -1.20 -0.61
CA VAL A 7 4.68 -0.72 0.75
C VAL A 7 4.94 -1.88 1.68
N CYS A 8 5.84 -1.70 2.66
CA CYS A 8 6.38 -2.81 3.44
C CYS A 8 6.88 -3.93 2.50
N SER A 9 7.67 -3.52 1.49
CA SER A 9 8.02 -4.36 0.34
C SER A 9 8.80 -5.62 0.71
N GLY A 10 9.51 -5.64 1.83
CA GLY A 10 10.38 -6.73 2.21
C GLY A 10 11.39 -7.03 1.09
N ILE A 11 11.56 -8.31 0.76
CA ILE A 11 12.39 -8.74 -0.38
C ILE A 11 11.68 -8.66 -1.74
N GLU A 12 10.46 -8.10 -1.76
CA GLU A 12 9.71 -7.76 -2.98
C GLU A 12 9.37 -8.98 -3.87
N ALA A 13 8.66 -9.93 -3.29
CA ALA A 13 8.16 -11.12 -3.98
C ALA A 13 7.20 -10.81 -5.14
N VAL A 14 6.52 -9.67 -5.09
CA VAL A 14 5.52 -9.25 -6.08
C VAL A 14 6.20 -8.91 -7.41
N SER A 15 7.33 -8.20 -7.39
CA SER A 15 8.15 -7.97 -8.58
C SER A 15 8.61 -9.24 -9.26
N VAL A 16 8.93 -10.29 -8.49
CA VAL A 16 9.26 -11.60 -9.05
C VAL A 16 8.03 -12.23 -9.71
N ALA A 17 6.88 -12.23 -9.03
CA ALA A 17 5.65 -12.83 -9.52
C ALA A 17 5.08 -12.12 -10.77
N TRP A 18 5.29 -10.81 -10.89
CA TRP A 18 4.76 -9.97 -11.97
C TRP A 18 5.78 -9.56 -13.02
N SER A 19 6.97 -10.18 -13.01
CA SER A 19 8.02 -9.91 -13.98
C SER A 19 7.49 -9.99 -15.42
N GLY A 20 7.69 -8.92 -16.19
CA GLY A 20 7.21 -8.79 -17.58
C GLY A 20 5.71 -8.50 -17.76
N MET A 21 4.91 -8.50 -16.70
CA MET A 21 3.47 -8.20 -16.76
C MET A 21 3.12 -6.81 -16.20
N MET A 22 3.78 -6.40 -15.12
CA MET A 22 3.58 -5.11 -14.45
C MET A 22 4.91 -4.49 -14.05
N SER A 23 4.95 -3.16 -13.95
CA SER A 23 6.16 -2.41 -13.57
C SER A 23 6.01 -1.78 -12.19
N PRO A 24 6.97 -2.00 -11.28
CA PRO A 24 7.04 -1.20 -10.06
C PRO A 24 7.44 0.24 -10.43
N VAL A 25 6.73 1.22 -9.87
CA VAL A 25 7.08 2.65 -10.03
C VAL A 25 7.78 3.22 -8.80
N TRP A 26 7.60 2.58 -7.65
CA TRP A 26 8.29 2.89 -6.41
C TRP A 26 8.09 1.79 -5.36
N PHE A 27 8.99 1.76 -4.39
CA PHE A 27 8.92 0.94 -3.19
C PHE A 27 8.89 1.79 -1.92
N SER A 28 8.48 1.18 -0.81
CA SER A 28 8.57 1.77 0.52
C SER A 28 8.91 0.69 1.53
N GLU A 29 10.16 0.75 1.97
CA GLU A 29 10.76 -0.17 2.91
C GLU A 29 11.77 0.57 3.78
N ILE A 30 11.78 0.27 5.07
CA ILE A 30 12.63 0.92 6.08
C ILE A 30 13.69 -0.03 6.65
N GLU A 31 13.47 -1.34 6.58
CA GLU A 31 14.38 -2.31 7.14
C GLU A 31 15.66 -2.40 6.30
N PRO A 32 16.86 -2.28 6.91
CA PRO A 32 18.12 -2.18 6.16
C PRO A 32 18.40 -3.37 5.24
N PHE A 33 18.10 -4.60 5.70
CA PHE A 33 18.35 -5.80 4.90
C PHE A 33 17.44 -5.84 3.65
N PRO A 34 16.10 -5.78 3.76
CA PRO A 34 15.21 -5.59 2.62
C PRO A 34 15.63 -4.44 1.68
N CYS A 35 15.94 -3.26 2.22
CA CYS A 35 16.40 -2.13 1.40
C CYS A 35 17.62 -2.47 0.53
N SER A 36 18.59 -3.20 1.08
CA SER A 36 19.78 -3.65 0.34
C SER A 36 19.44 -4.62 -0.79
N VAL A 37 18.46 -5.50 -0.56
CA VAL A 37 17.95 -6.45 -1.56
C VAL A 37 17.25 -5.69 -2.69
N LEU A 38 16.40 -4.71 -2.36
CA LEU A 38 15.73 -3.86 -3.36
C LEU A 38 16.73 -3.08 -4.21
N ALA A 39 17.73 -2.45 -3.59
CA ALA A 39 18.75 -1.70 -4.30
C ALA A 39 19.60 -2.58 -5.23
N HIS A 40 19.81 -3.86 -4.88
CA HIS A 40 20.54 -4.80 -5.71
C HIS A 40 19.73 -5.29 -6.92
N HIS A 41 18.46 -5.67 -6.72
CA HIS A 41 17.63 -6.28 -7.77
C HIS A 41 16.88 -5.27 -8.64
N TYR A 42 16.57 -4.10 -8.09
CA TYR A 42 15.74 -3.08 -8.73
C TYR A 42 16.37 -1.68 -8.59
N PRO A 43 17.61 -1.48 -9.09
CA PRO A 43 18.37 -0.24 -8.87
C PRO A 43 17.70 1.00 -9.46
N ASP A 44 16.85 0.82 -10.49
CA ASP A 44 16.15 1.90 -11.18
C ASP A 44 14.79 2.26 -10.53
N VAL A 45 14.37 1.53 -9.49
CA VAL A 45 13.09 1.76 -8.79
C VAL A 45 13.36 2.46 -7.46
N PRO A 46 12.83 3.68 -7.24
CA PRO A 46 13.11 4.41 -6.01
C PRO A 46 12.44 3.75 -4.80
N ASN A 47 13.20 3.57 -3.72
CA ASN A 47 12.64 3.28 -2.39
C ASN A 47 12.44 4.60 -1.62
N HIS A 48 11.20 4.89 -1.25
CA HIS A 48 10.82 6.13 -0.55
C HIS A 48 10.88 6.05 0.99
N GLY A 49 11.30 4.90 1.55
CA GLY A 49 11.48 4.73 2.98
C GLY A 49 10.14 4.64 3.71
N ASP A 50 9.98 5.43 4.77
CA ASP A 50 8.80 5.43 5.63
C ASP A 50 7.50 5.72 4.86
N MET A 51 6.59 4.75 4.89
CA MET A 51 5.31 4.82 4.20
C MET A 51 4.39 5.94 4.70
N THR A 52 4.58 6.43 5.94
CA THR A 52 3.77 7.52 6.52
C THR A 52 3.88 8.83 5.75
N MET A 53 4.97 9.02 5.00
CA MET A 53 5.21 10.21 4.20
C MET A 53 4.61 10.14 2.78
N LEU A 54 4.19 8.94 2.34
CA LEU A 54 3.73 8.73 0.96
C LEU A 54 2.44 9.47 0.59
N PRO A 55 1.40 9.58 1.45
CA PRO A 55 0.17 10.28 1.07
C PRO A 55 0.44 11.72 0.60
N LEU A 56 1.27 12.47 1.34
CA LEU A 56 1.64 13.83 0.98
C LEU A 56 2.46 13.88 -0.31
N LYS A 57 3.46 12.98 -0.46
CA LYS A 57 4.27 12.90 -1.69
C LYS A 57 3.42 12.60 -2.92
N ILE A 58 2.41 11.74 -2.80
CA ILE A 58 1.49 11.40 -3.90
C ILE A 58 0.61 12.60 -4.24
N ILE A 59 -0.03 13.23 -3.25
CA ILE A 59 -0.89 14.41 -3.45
C ILE A 59 -0.12 15.55 -4.10
N ASN A 60 1.12 15.78 -3.65
CA ASN A 60 2.02 16.80 -4.19
C ASN A 60 2.61 16.46 -5.57
N ARG A 61 2.28 15.29 -6.13
CA ARG A 61 2.81 14.78 -7.40
C ARG A 61 4.34 14.57 -7.40
N GLU A 62 4.95 14.42 -6.23
CA GLU A 62 6.38 14.11 -6.09
C GLU A 62 6.67 12.66 -6.47
N ILE A 63 5.70 11.75 -6.25
CA ILE A 63 5.78 10.35 -6.66
C ILE A 63 4.53 9.93 -7.45
N PRO A 64 4.65 8.99 -8.42
CA PRO A 64 3.52 8.56 -9.24
C PRO A 64 2.37 7.91 -8.46
N ALA A 65 1.14 8.08 -8.93
CA ALA A 65 -0.05 7.36 -8.47
C ALA A 65 -0.28 6.08 -9.32
N PRO A 66 0.10 4.88 -8.82
CA PRO A 66 0.10 3.65 -9.62
C PRO A 66 -1.31 3.11 -9.91
N ASP A 67 -1.40 2.08 -10.76
CA ASP A 67 -2.66 1.36 -11.01
C ASP A 67 -3.00 0.37 -9.90
N VAL A 68 -1.98 -0.18 -9.24
CA VAL A 68 -2.11 -1.14 -8.15
C VAL A 68 -1.25 -0.70 -6.97
N LEU A 69 -1.80 -0.77 -5.76
CA LEU A 69 -1.07 -0.65 -4.51
C LEU A 69 -0.94 -2.04 -3.90
N VAL A 70 0.28 -2.42 -3.51
CA VAL A 70 0.54 -3.70 -2.86
C VAL A 70 1.12 -3.45 -1.48
N GLY A 71 0.69 -4.23 -0.49
CA GLY A 71 1.26 -4.12 0.85
C GLY A 71 1.15 -5.40 1.66
N GLY A 72 2.12 -5.61 2.54
CA GLY A 72 2.14 -6.66 3.57
C GLY A 72 2.34 -6.08 4.96
N THR A 73 1.54 -5.08 5.34
CA THR A 73 1.75 -4.33 6.59
C THR A 73 1.78 -5.27 7.81
N PRO A 74 2.68 -5.06 8.78
CA PRO A 74 2.84 -5.97 9.91
C PRO A 74 1.55 -6.07 10.73
N CYS A 75 1.16 -7.32 11.00
CA CYS A 75 -0.08 -7.71 11.66
C CYS A 75 -0.23 -7.06 13.06
N GLN A 76 -1.05 -6.01 13.17
CA GLN A 76 -1.59 -5.51 14.44
C GLN A 76 -3.12 -5.50 14.37
N ALA A 77 -3.77 -6.00 15.41
CA ALA A 77 -5.19 -6.32 15.44
C ALA A 77 -6.07 -5.07 15.52
N PHE A 78 -6.81 -4.77 14.45
CA PHE A 78 -8.00 -3.94 14.56
C PHE A 78 -9.09 -4.76 15.29
N SER A 79 -9.16 -4.61 16.62
CA SER A 79 -10.36 -4.95 17.37
C SER A 79 -11.34 -3.78 17.27
N VAL A 80 -12.57 -4.06 16.85
CA VAL A 80 -13.71 -3.13 16.74
C VAL A 80 -14.01 -2.41 18.08
N ALA A 81 -13.44 -2.86 19.20
CA ALA A 81 -13.57 -2.23 20.52
C ALA A 81 -12.64 -1.01 20.76
N GLY A 82 -11.70 -0.71 19.86
CA GLY A 82 -10.62 0.26 20.11
C GLY A 82 -10.82 1.69 19.58
N LEU A 83 -11.98 2.00 18.97
CA LEU A 83 -12.27 3.28 18.28
C LEU A 83 -12.12 4.54 19.13
N ARG A 84 -11.89 4.42 20.45
CA ARG A 84 -11.75 5.56 21.37
C ARG A 84 -10.41 5.67 22.10
N ASN A 85 -9.54 4.65 22.09
CA ASN A 85 -8.29 4.65 22.88
C ASN A 85 -7.01 4.30 22.08
N SER A 86 -7.08 4.17 20.76
CA SER A 86 -5.95 3.69 19.93
C SER A 86 -5.31 4.75 19.02
N LEU A 87 -5.58 6.04 19.24
CA LEU A 87 -4.95 7.14 18.48
C LEU A 87 -3.57 7.56 19.03
N ASP A 88 -3.13 6.96 20.15
CA ASP A 88 -1.88 7.30 20.84
C ASP A 88 -0.75 6.26 20.66
N ASP A 89 -0.94 5.20 19.87
CA ASP A 89 0.10 4.18 19.65
C ASP A 89 0.65 4.24 18.21
N GLU A 90 1.96 4.45 18.06
CA GLU A 90 2.69 4.60 16.79
C GLU A 90 2.46 3.42 15.82
N ARG A 91 2.01 2.26 16.33
CA ARG A 91 1.83 1.01 15.59
C ARG A 91 0.40 0.71 15.13
N GLY A 92 -0.63 1.35 15.70
CA GLY A 92 -2.01 1.36 15.15
C GLY A 92 -2.12 2.15 13.83
N ASN A 93 -1.04 2.86 13.48
CA ASN A 93 -0.94 3.85 12.41
C ASN A 93 -0.74 3.25 11.01
N LEU A 94 -0.08 2.10 10.84
CA LEU A 94 0.36 1.64 9.51
C LEU A 94 -0.77 1.12 8.62
N THR A 95 -1.81 0.50 9.18
CA THR A 95 -3.00 0.12 8.41
C THR A 95 -3.81 1.35 7.99
N LEU A 96 -3.96 2.34 8.88
CA LEU A 96 -4.59 3.61 8.52
C LEU A 96 -3.77 4.35 7.47
N THR A 97 -2.45 4.34 7.61
CA THR A 97 -1.52 4.88 6.63
C THR A 97 -1.69 4.20 5.27
N LEU A 98 -1.82 2.87 5.21
CA LEU A 98 -2.12 2.17 3.95
C LEU A 98 -3.41 2.67 3.29
N ILE A 99 -4.46 2.89 4.10
CA ILE A 99 -5.73 3.46 3.60
C ILE A 99 -5.51 4.89 3.09
N HIS A 100 -4.81 5.74 3.85
CA HIS A 100 -4.52 7.12 3.41
C HIS A 100 -3.66 7.16 2.14
N ILE A 101 -2.75 6.20 1.94
CA ILE A 101 -2.00 6.06 0.69
C ILE A 101 -2.94 5.74 -0.46
N LEU A 102 -3.83 4.76 -0.27
CA LEU A 102 -4.82 4.38 -1.28
C LEU A 102 -5.73 5.56 -1.64
N GLU A 103 -6.23 6.29 -0.64
CA GLU A 103 -7.05 7.49 -0.84
C GLU A 103 -6.30 8.59 -1.58
N ALA A 104 -5.02 8.83 -1.25
CA ALA A 104 -4.17 9.78 -1.96
C ALA A 104 -3.96 9.38 -3.43
N ILE A 105 -3.72 8.10 -3.70
CA ILE A 105 -3.61 7.56 -5.06
C ILE A 105 -4.93 7.76 -5.81
N ASP A 106 -6.05 7.38 -5.22
CA ASP A 106 -7.38 7.51 -5.84
C ASP A 106 -7.76 8.96 -6.11
N TYR A 107 -7.46 9.88 -5.19
CA TYR A 107 -7.66 11.32 -5.38
C TYR A 107 -6.90 11.84 -6.60
N VAL A 108 -5.61 11.52 -6.69
CA VAL A 108 -4.76 11.92 -7.82
C VAL A 108 -5.25 11.31 -9.13
N ARG A 109 -5.61 10.03 -9.12
CA ARG A 109 -6.11 9.32 -10.31
C ARG A 109 -7.47 9.84 -10.76
N PHE A 110 -8.35 10.21 -9.82
CA PHE A 110 -9.63 10.84 -10.12
C PHE A 110 -9.44 12.17 -10.85
N ILE A 111 -8.55 13.04 -10.35
CA ILE A 111 -8.21 14.30 -11.02
C ILE A 111 -7.67 14.04 -12.43
N ASP A 112 -6.85 13.00 -12.58
CA ASP A 112 -6.29 12.58 -13.87
C ASP A 112 -7.30 11.84 -14.79
N ARG A 113 -8.55 11.67 -14.36
CA ARG A 113 -9.59 10.88 -15.05
C ARG A 113 -9.18 9.43 -15.33
N LYS A 114 -8.39 8.83 -14.44
CA LYS A 114 -7.97 7.43 -14.46
C LYS A 114 -8.91 6.57 -13.60
N GLN A 115 -8.88 5.26 -13.84
CA GLN A 115 -9.60 4.29 -13.01
C GLN A 115 -9.04 4.27 -11.58
N PRO A 116 -9.86 4.01 -10.54
CA PRO A 116 -9.38 3.86 -9.17
C PRO A 116 -8.29 2.78 -9.06
N CYS A 117 -7.39 2.96 -8.10
CA CYS A 117 -6.35 2.03 -7.75
C CYS A 117 -6.94 0.73 -7.20
N VAL A 118 -6.31 -0.39 -7.55
CA VAL A 118 -6.59 -1.68 -6.93
C VAL A 118 -5.61 -1.87 -5.76
N LEU A 119 -6.09 -2.17 -4.57
CA LEU A 119 -5.22 -2.56 -3.45
C LEU A 119 -5.19 -4.09 -3.34
N LEU A 120 -4.00 -4.66 -3.41
CA LEU A 120 -3.69 -6.05 -3.05
C LEU A 120 -2.99 -6.04 -1.69
N TRP A 121 -3.66 -6.54 -0.66
CA TRP A 121 -3.15 -6.50 0.70
C TRP A 121 -3.08 -7.90 1.32
N GLU A 122 -1.89 -8.29 1.76
CA GLU A 122 -1.66 -9.52 2.52
C GLU A 122 -1.87 -9.29 4.03
N LYS A 123 -2.61 -10.19 4.68
CA LYS A 123 -2.73 -10.27 6.14
C LYS A 123 -2.42 -11.69 6.60
N ARG A 124 -1.96 -11.81 7.86
CA ARG A 124 -1.71 -13.09 8.56
C ARG A 124 -2.89 -14.10 8.51
N SER A 125 -4.13 -13.64 8.27
CA SER A 125 -5.33 -14.50 8.15
C SER A 125 -5.91 -14.60 6.72
N GLY A 126 -5.18 -14.14 5.68
CA GLY A 126 -5.60 -14.18 4.28
C GLY A 126 -5.35 -12.87 3.51
N PHE A 127 -5.76 -12.81 2.24
CA PHE A 127 -5.59 -11.63 1.37
C PHE A 127 -6.88 -10.82 1.22
N ALA A 128 -6.75 -9.51 1.03
CA ALA A 128 -7.83 -8.60 0.69
C ALA A 128 -7.58 -7.91 -0.65
N ILE A 129 -8.64 -7.77 -1.45
CA ILE A 129 -8.61 -7.01 -2.70
C ILE A 129 -9.62 -5.87 -2.58
N HIS A 130 -9.19 -4.66 -2.90
CA HIS A 130 -10.05 -3.49 -2.90
C HIS A 130 -9.99 -2.79 -4.26
N GLN A 131 -11.15 -2.36 -4.76
CA GLN A 131 -11.29 -1.55 -5.97
C GLN A 131 -12.44 -0.56 -5.76
N GLY A 132 -12.17 0.76 -5.81
CA GLY A 132 -13.19 1.81 -5.60
C GLY A 132 -13.33 2.23 -4.13
N GLN A 133 -14.54 2.38 -3.58
CA GLN A 133 -14.77 2.69 -2.14
C GLN A 133 -15.16 1.44 -1.31
N ARG A 134 -14.74 0.23 -1.70
CA ARG A 134 -15.24 -1.02 -1.10
C ARG A 134 -14.13 -2.04 -0.86
N ILE A 135 -13.86 -2.34 0.41
CA ILE A 135 -12.87 -3.35 0.83
C ILE A 135 -13.52 -4.73 0.80
N ARG A 136 -13.04 -5.63 -0.06
CA ARG A 136 -13.44 -7.04 -0.07
C ARG A 136 -12.27 -7.92 0.41
N THR A 137 -12.32 -8.34 1.67
CA THR A 137 -11.45 -9.40 2.19
C THR A 137 -11.92 -10.76 1.66
N LEU A 138 -11.02 -11.66 1.23
CA LEU A 138 -11.40 -13.03 0.84
C LEU A 138 -11.99 -13.85 2.01
N SER A 139 -11.94 -13.34 3.25
CA SER A 139 -12.48 -13.96 4.45
C SER A 139 -13.64 -13.22 5.12
N GLY A 140 -14.17 -12.14 4.55
CA GLY A 140 -15.31 -11.42 5.15
C GLY A 140 -15.25 -9.91 5.01
N TRP A 141 -16.42 -9.33 4.89
CA TRP A 141 -16.66 -7.95 4.51
C TRP A 141 -16.29 -6.97 5.65
N ILE A 142 -15.40 -6.00 5.41
CA ILE A 142 -15.16 -4.87 6.33
C ILE A 142 -15.87 -3.65 5.74
N GLY A 143 -16.98 -3.25 6.36
CA GLY A 143 -17.52 -1.89 6.24
C GLY A 143 -18.79 -1.72 5.39
N SER A 144 -19.94 -2.06 5.97
CA SER A 144 -21.17 -1.26 5.84
C SER A 144 -21.65 -1.13 7.25
N ARG A 145 -21.90 0.12 7.60
CA ARG A 145 -23.22 0.52 8.04
C ARG A 145 -23.28 2.03 7.91
N THR A 146 -24.35 2.44 7.23
CA THR A 146 -25.03 3.75 7.22
C THR A 146 -24.24 4.94 6.72
#